data_AF-A0A7I8VGH4-F1
#
_entry.id   AF-A0A7I8VGH4-F1
#
_cell.length_a   1.000
_cell.length_b   1.000
_cell.length_c   1.000
_cell.angle_alpha   90.00
_cell.angle_beta   90.00
_cell.angle_gamma   90.00
#
_symmetry.space_group_name_H-M   'P 1'
#
loop_
_entity.id
_entity.type
_entity.pdbx_description
1 polymer ?
#
loop_
_entity_poly.entity_id
_entity_poly.type
_entity_poly.pdbx_seq_one_letter_code
_entity_poly.pdbx_strand_id
1 'polypeptide(L)'
;MQKFNAYLLATLFIGILIFSFASSAEDKPESEDSSVEVDQDKLEYTKGSLCNYCKYCKFCKLCDKDCPCEKSPQKPNCHMCKYCKFCTLCTVCDKVCQPNGFIDRMSAKLINAFSPSDANEDQVKKDLKTVEKWVKEEL
;
A
#
# COMPACT_ATOMS: atom_id res chain seq x y z
N MET A 1 -6.92 19.23 -45.24
CA MET A 1 -6.29 17.92 -45.49
C MET A 1 -5.52 17.44 -44.24
N GLN A 2 -6.20 17.19 -43.12
CA GLN A 2 -5.55 16.75 -41.86
C GLN A 2 -6.29 15.61 -41.14
N LYS A 3 -7.54 15.31 -41.57
CA LYS A 3 -8.37 14.24 -40.99
C LYS A 3 -8.13 12.86 -41.63
N PHE A 4 -7.59 12.82 -42.84
CA PHE A 4 -7.33 11.57 -43.58
C PHE A 4 -6.15 10.77 -42.98
N ASN A 5 -5.16 11.47 -42.41
CA ASN A 5 -3.95 10.85 -41.86
C ASN A 5 -4.17 10.25 -40.45
N ALA A 6 -5.10 10.81 -39.68
CA ALA A 6 -5.51 10.25 -38.38
C ALA A 6 -6.34 8.97 -38.55
N TYR A 7 -7.15 8.89 -39.61
CA TYR A 7 -7.97 7.70 -39.91
C TYR A 7 -7.12 6.52 -40.37
N LEU A 8 -6.09 6.77 -41.18
CA LEU A 8 -5.15 5.75 -41.65
C LEU A 8 -4.32 5.12 -40.51
N LEU A 9 -3.91 5.94 -39.53
CA LEU A 9 -3.19 5.49 -38.33
C LEU A 9 -4.11 4.76 -37.35
N ALA A 10 -5.36 5.21 -37.20
CA ALA A 10 -6.35 4.52 -36.37
C ALA A 10 -6.71 3.12 -36.93
N THR A 11 -6.81 2.97 -38.26
CA THR A 11 -7.06 1.67 -38.88
C THR A 11 -5.87 0.70 -38.77
N LEU A 12 -4.64 1.21 -38.73
CA LEU A 12 -3.42 0.40 -38.52
C LEU A 12 -3.34 -0.15 -37.08
N PHE A 13 -3.69 0.65 -36.08
CA PHE A 13 -3.73 0.19 -34.68
C PHE A 13 -4.86 -0.82 -34.41
N ILE A 14 -6.03 -0.62 -35.04
CA ILE A 14 -7.16 -1.55 -34.91
C ILE A 14 -6.88 -2.87 -35.66
N GLY A 15 -6.22 -2.83 -36.81
CA GLY A 15 -5.82 -4.03 -37.56
C GLY A 15 -4.82 -4.93 -36.83
N ILE A 16 -3.90 -4.35 -36.06
CA ILE A 16 -2.93 -5.09 -35.23
C ILE A 16 -3.62 -5.79 -34.04
N LEU A 17 -4.67 -5.17 -33.48
CA LEU A 17 -5.44 -5.78 -32.39
C LEU A 17 -6.33 -6.94 -32.88
N ILE A 18 -6.81 -6.93 -34.12
CA ILE A 18 -7.68 -8.00 -34.64
C ILE A 18 -6.87 -9.21 -35.14
N PHE A 19 -5.61 -9.03 -35.60
CA PHE A 19 -4.78 -10.14 -36.11
C PHE A 19 -4.28 -11.11 -35.04
N SER A 20 -4.33 -10.76 -33.74
CA SER A 20 -4.00 -11.70 -32.66
C SER A 20 -5.17 -12.62 -32.25
N PHE A 21 -6.40 -12.36 -32.71
CA PHE A 21 -7.61 -13.13 -32.32
C PHE A 21 -8.18 -14.02 -33.44
N ALA A 22 -7.36 -14.43 -34.43
CA ALA A 22 -7.82 -15.30 -35.52
C ALA A 22 -6.92 -16.53 -35.69
N SER A 23 -6.84 -17.37 -34.64
CA SER A 23 -6.56 -18.81 -34.81
C SER A 23 -6.87 -19.60 -33.54
N SER A 24 -8.16 -19.76 -33.21
CA SER A 24 -8.78 -21.05 -32.89
C SER A 24 -10.21 -20.82 -32.46
N ALA A 25 -11.13 -21.54 -33.09
CA ALA A 25 -12.49 -21.68 -32.63
C ALA A 25 -12.54 -22.46 -31.29
N GLU A 26 -13.65 -22.25 -30.58
CA GLU A 26 -14.18 -23.06 -29.45
C GLU A 26 -13.58 -22.79 -28.05
N ASP A 27 -14.15 -21.84 -27.31
CA ASP A 27 -15.07 -22.08 -26.17
C ASP A 27 -15.48 -20.74 -25.51
N LYS A 28 -16.71 -20.64 -25.02
CA LYS A 28 -17.26 -19.44 -24.35
C LYS A 28 -16.71 -19.39 -22.91
N PRO A 29 -16.25 -18.22 -22.43
CA PRO A 29 -16.69 -17.85 -21.09
C PRO A 29 -17.22 -16.42 -21.11
N GLU A 30 -18.52 -16.35 -20.82
CA GLU A 30 -19.21 -15.19 -20.29
C GLU A 30 -18.48 -14.78 -19.01
N SER A 31 -17.65 -13.73 -19.08
CA SER A 31 -17.07 -13.11 -17.89
C SER A 31 -18.11 -12.14 -17.35
N GLU A 32 -18.87 -12.63 -16.37
CA GLU A 32 -19.60 -11.79 -15.43
C GLU A 32 -18.61 -10.80 -14.82
N ASP A 33 -18.79 -9.53 -15.21
CA ASP A 33 -18.25 -8.36 -14.53
C ASP A 33 -18.81 -8.31 -13.10
N SER A 34 -18.21 -9.11 -12.23
CA SER A 34 -18.33 -8.95 -10.79
C SER A 34 -17.20 -8.02 -10.38
N SER A 35 -17.45 -6.72 -10.48
CA SER A 35 -16.70 -5.71 -9.73
C SER A 35 -16.89 -5.99 -8.24
N VAL A 36 -16.10 -6.92 -7.71
CA VAL A 36 -15.96 -7.09 -6.27
C VAL A 36 -15.38 -5.77 -5.77
N GLU A 37 -16.18 -5.00 -5.04
CA GLU A 37 -15.69 -3.85 -4.28
C GLU A 37 -14.68 -4.38 -3.27
N VAL A 38 -13.41 -4.43 -3.69
CA VAL A 38 -12.32 -4.82 -2.80
C VAL A 38 -12.13 -3.66 -1.84
N ASP A 39 -12.62 -3.87 -0.62
CA ASP A 39 -12.38 -3.01 0.52
C ASP A 39 -10.86 -2.77 0.65
N GLN A 40 -10.42 -1.59 0.21
CA GLN A 40 -9.01 -1.23 0.20
C GLN A 40 -8.44 -1.14 1.63
N ASP A 41 -9.30 -0.98 2.65
CA ASP A 41 -8.90 -0.95 4.05
C ASP A 41 -8.61 -2.37 4.59
N LYS A 42 -9.08 -3.42 3.91
CA LYS A 42 -8.73 -4.83 4.19
C LYS A 42 -7.48 -5.32 3.48
N LEU A 43 -6.95 -4.59 2.51
CA LEU A 43 -5.74 -4.99 1.79
C LEU A 43 -4.50 -4.56 2.57
N GLU A 44 -3.70 -5.54 3.01
CA GLU A 44 -2.46 -5.26 3.72
C GLU A 44 -1.31 -4.94 2.75
N TYR A 45 -0.43 -4.03 3.16
CA TYR A 45 0.82 -3.74 2.48
C TYR A 45 1.79 -4.92 2.55
N THR A 46 2.65 -5.05 1.55
CA THR A 46 3.70 -6.06 1.49
C THR A 46 4.55 -6.01 2.75
N LYS A 47 4.81 -7.15 3.37
CA LYS A 47 5.65 -7.26 4.56
C LYS A 47 7.00 -6.55 4.37
N GLY A 48 7.36 -5.67 5.32
CA GLY A 48 8.63 -4.92 5.30
C GLY A 48 8.62 -3.68 4.41
N SER A 49 7.52 -3.41 3.71
CA SER A 49 7.32 -2.18 2.94
C SER A 49 7.28 -0.93 3.82
N LEU A 50 7.79 0.18 3.29
CA LEU A 50 7.64 1.50 3.90
C LEU A 50 6.18 1.96 3.98
N CYS A 51 5.32 1.46 3.09
CA CYS A 51 3.91 1.80 3.10
C CYS A 51 3.18 1.29 4.35
N ASN A 52 3.73 0.28 5.04
CA ASN A 52 3.22 -0.15 6.35
C ASN A 52 3.23 0.97 7.39
N TYR A 53 4.03 2.02 7.22
CA TYR A 53 4.07 3.14 8.15
C TYR A 53 2.91 4.13 7.96
N CYS A 54 2.19 4.07 6.84
CA CYS A 54 1.04 4.95 6.59
C CYS A 54 -0.09 4.77 7.64
N LYS A 55 -0.26 3.56 8.19
CA LYS A 55 -1.23 3.31 9.27
C LYS A 55 -0.94 4.07 10.57
N TYR A 56 0.29 4.58 10.73
CA TYR A 56 0.69 5.37 11.90
C TYR A 56 0.42 6.86 11.75
N CYS A 57 0.01 7.33 10.57
CA CYS A 57 -0.26 8.75 10.32
C CYS A 57 -1.31 9.34 11.28
N LYS A 58 -2.27 8.51 11.72
CA LYS A 58 -3.26 8.89 12.75
C LYS A 58 -2.65 9.30 14.10
N PHE A 59 -1.44 8.82 14.40
CA PHE A 59 -0.74 9.11 15.66
C PHE A 59 0.23 10.29 15.54
N CYS A 60 0.50 10.81 14.34
CA CYS A 60 1.48 11.89 14.15
C CYS A 60 1.14 13.17 14.93
N LYS A 61 -0.15 13.44 15.17
CA LYS A 61 -0.61 14.57 16.00
C LYS A 61 -0.17 14.48 17.46
N LEU A 62 0.17 13.27 17.95
CA LEU A 62 0.66 13.06 19.32
C LEU A 62 2.17 13.24 19.41
N CYS A 63 2.91 13.15 18.29
CA CYS A 63 4.36 13.35 18.27
C CYS A 63 4.76 14.74 18.77
N ASP A 64 3.99 15.77 18.40
CA ASP A 64 4.28 17.15 18.81
C ASP A 64 3.98 17.43 20.30
N LYS A 65 3.15 16.58 20.93
CA LYS A 65 2.63 16.81 22.28
C LYS A 65 3.26 15.90 23.34
N ASP A 66 3.51 14.65 22.97
CA ASP A 66 3.86 13.58 23.91
C ASP A 66 5.27 13.02 23.70
N CYS A 67 6.00 13.46 22.66
CA CYS A 67 7.39 13.07 22.40
C CYS A 67 8.34 14.26 22.59
N PRO A 68 9.60 14.07 23.05
CA PRO A 68 10.28 12.79 23.27
C PRO A 68 9.87 12.10 24.57
N CYS A 69 10.05 10.79 24.58
CA CYS A 69 9.56 9.91 25.62
C CYS A 69 10.22 10.18 27.00
N GLU A 70 11.49 10.64 27.03
CA GLU A 70 12.15 11.01 28.28
C GLU A 70 11.45 12.17 29.03
N LYS A 71 10.71 13.02 28.30
CA LYS A 71 10.00 14.17 28.86
C LYS A 71 8.54 13.87 29.21
N SER A 72 8.00 12.75 28.70
CA SER A 72 6.62 12.31 28.92
C SER A 72 6.53 10.85 29.42
N PRO A 73 7.30 10.45 30.45
CA PRO A 73 7.38 9.05 30.88
C PRO A 73 6.05 8.51 31.46
N GLN A 74 5.11 9.40 31.83
CA GLN A 74 3.80 9.04 32.36
C GLN A 74 2.76 8.79 31.26
N LYS A 75 3.10 9.03 29.99
CA LYS A 75 2.17 8.87 28.86
C LYS A 75 2.19 7.42 28.36
N PRO A 76 1.04 6.73 28.30
CA PRO A 76 1.00 5.31 27.89
C PRO A 76 1.44 5.07 26.43
N ASN A 77 1.36 6.10 25.59
CA ASN A 77 1.68 6.09 24.17
C ASN A 77 3.18 6.34 23.84
N CYS A 78 4.04 6.47 24.86
CA CYS A 78 5.46 6.78 24.70
C CYS A 78 6.21 5.83 23.73
N HIS A 79 5.87 4.54 23.75
CA HIS A 79 6.43 3.51 22.88
C HIS A 79 6.22 3.77 21.38
N MET A 80 5.27 4.65 21.02
CA MET A 80 4.99 5.04 19.65
C MET A 80 5.92 6.13 19.13
N CYS A 81 6.66 6.84 20.00
CA CYS A 81 7.55 7.93 19.58
C CYS A 81 8.63 7.48 18.57
N LYS A 82 9.05 6.21 18.60
CA LYS A 82 10.00 5.63 17.62
C LYS A 82 9.50 5.69 16.17
N TYR A 83 8.20 5.83 15.98
CA TYR A 83 7.57 5.92 14.66
C TYR A 83 7.35 7.35 14.16
N CYS A 84 7.56 8.38 15.00
CA CYS A 84 7.35 9.78 14.61
C CYS A 84 8.23 10.21 13.41
N LYS A 85 9.41 9.59 13.25
CA LYS A 85 10.28 9.81 12.09
C LYS A 85 9.63 9.45 10.75
N PHE A 86 8.59 8.61 10.75
CA PHE A 86 7.87 8.22 9.55
C PHE A 86 6.69 9.14 9.22
N CYS A 87 6.37 10.12 10.09
CA CYS A 87 5.28 11.07 9.84
C CYS A 87 5.50 11.93 8.59
N THR A 88 6.76 12.11 8.18
CA THR A 88 7.10 12.80 6.92
C THR A 88 6.54 12.08 5.70
N LEU A 89 6.41 10.75 5.76
CA LEU A 89 5.86 9.92 4.68
C LEU A 89 4.35 10.08 4.53
N CYS A 90 3.64 10.55 5.55
CA CYS A 90 2.18 10.66 5.54
C CYS A 90 1.64 11.59 4.45
N THR A 91 2.41 12.59 4.06
CA THR A 91 2.04 13.53 2.99
C THR A 91 1.89 12.86 1.62
N VAL A 92 2.56 11.71 1.42
CA VAL A 92 2.61 11.00 0.13
C VAL A 92 1.92 9.64 0.16
N CYS A 93 1.51 9.16 1.34
CA CYS A 93 0.90 7.84 1.51
C CYS A 93 -0.27 7.60 0.54
N ASP A 94 -1.25 8.49 0.50
CA ASP A 94 -2.46 8.32 -0.34
C ASP A 94 -2.20 8.37 -1.85
N LYS A 95 -1.01 8.87 -2.25
CA LYS A 95 -0.64 9.04 -3.66
C LYS A 95 0.36 8.00 -4.15
N VAL A 96 1.16 7.45 -3.24
CA VAL A 96 2.33 6.62 -3.58
C VAL A 96 2.14 5.19 -3.11
N CYS A 97 1.43 4.99 -2.01
CA CYS A 97 1.22 3.69 -1.42
C CYS A 97 -0.13 3.12 -1.85
N GLN A 98 -0.06 2.03 -2.59
CA GLN A 98 -1.19 1.15 -2.87
C GLN A 98 -0.84 -0.24 -2.35
N PRO A 99 -1.74 -0.93 -1.63
CA PRO A 99 -1.51 -2.31 -1.21
C PRO A 99 -1.17 -3.20 -2.42
N ASN A 100 -0.10 -3.98 -2.31
CA ASN A 100 0.45 -4.77 -3.41
C ASN A 100 0.82 -3.92 -4.65
N GLY A 101 1.03 -2.61 -4.48
CA GLY A 101 1.50 -1.72 -5.52
C GLY A 101 2.98 -1.92 -5.84
N PHE A 102 3.46 -1.23 -6.88
CA PHE A 102 4.87 -1.25 -7.26
C PHE A 102 5.78 -0.75 -6.11
N ILE A 103 5.48 0.43 -5.55
CA ILE A 103 6.27 1.03 -4.48
C ILE A 103 6.24 0.18 -3.21
N ASP A 104 5.07 -0.39 -2.91
CA ASP A 104 4.88 -1.28 -1.78
C ASP A 104 5.82 -2.51 -1.86
N ARG A 105 5.81 -3.22 -2.98
CA ARG A 105 6.69 -4.38 -3.18
C ARG A 105 8.16 -4.01 -3.31
N MET A 106 8.48 -2.91 -3.99
CA MET A 106 9.87 -2.50 -4.22
C MET A 106 10.52 -2.08 -2.90
N SER A 107 9.84 -1.26 -2.11
CA SER A 107 10.37 -0.82 -0.81
C SER A 107 10.56 -1.98 0.16
N ALA A 108 9.65 -2.97 0.17
CA ALA A 108 9.81 -4.19 0.94
C ALA A 108 11.09 -4.96 0.56
N LYS A 109 11.34 -5.14 -0.74
CA LYS A 109 12.55 -5.82 -1.24
C LYS A 109 13.82 -5.05 -0.89
N LEU A 110 13.80 -3.73 -1.04
CA LEU A 110 14.95 -2.88 -0.72
C LEU A 110 15.29 -2.93 0.77
N ILE A 111 14.30 -2.77 1.66
CA ILE A 111 14.53 -2.84 3.10
C ILE A 111 15.06 -4.21 3.50
N ASN A 112 14.51 -5.29 2.97
CA ASN A 112 15.00 -6.63 3.25
C ASN A 112 16.43 -6.86 2.72
N ALA A 113 16.81 -6.23 1.60
CA ALA A 113 18.15 -6.33 1.02
C ALA A 113 19.20 -5.53 1.81
N PHE A 114 18.84 -4.37 2.37
CA PHE A 114 19.76 -3.49 3.08
C PHE A 114 19.75 -3.65 4.60
N SER A 115 18.65 -4.14 5.17
CA SER A 115 18.47 -4.40 6.60
C SER A 115 17.88 -5.80 6.84
N PRO A 116 18.58 -6.88 6.44
CA PRO A 116 18.11 -8.26 6.66
C PRO A 116 17.92 -8.60 8.15
N SER A 117 18.53 -7.84 9.06
CA SER A 117 18.55 -8.07 10.51
C SER A 117 17.45 -7.36 11.31
N ASP A 118 16.87 -6.26 10.79
CA ASP A 118 15.95 -5.38 11.54
C ASP A 118 14.47 -5.61 11.19
N ALA A 119 14.19 -6.39 10.14
CA ALA A 119 12.86 -6.84 9.77
C ALA A 119 12.42 -8.05 10.62
N ASN A 120 12.48 -7.94 11.95
CA ASN A 120 11.88 -8.93 12.85
C ASN A 120 10.35 -8.73 12.85
N GLU A 121 9.71 -9.33 11.85
CA GLU A 121 8.25 -9.29 11.61
C GLU A 121 7.44 -9.78 12.80
N ASP A 122 7.96 -10.77 13.53
CA ASP A 122 7.27 -11.39 14.65
C ASP A 122 7.07 -10.38 15.80
N GLN A 123 8.05 -9.49 15.99
CA GLN A 123 7.93 -8.40 16.96
C GLN A 123 6.83 -7.39 16.55
N VAL A 124 6.80 -6.99 15.27
CA VAL A 124 5.84 -5.99 14.76
C VAL A 124 4.40 -6.53 14.78
N LYS A 125 4.20 -7.81 14.42
CA LYS A 125 2.89 -8.48 14.49
C LYS A 125 2.41 -8.64 15.93
N LYS A 126 3.31 -8.95 16.85
CA LYS A 126 2.99 -9.08 18.28
C LYS A 126 2.59 -7.74 18.88
N ASP A 127 3.30 -6.67 18.54
CA ASP A 127 2.98 -5.31 18.97
C ASP A 127 1.60 -4.86 18.43
N LEU A 128 1.24 -5.23 17.19
CA LEU A 128 -0.06 -4.91 16.60
C LEU A 128 -1.23 -5.61 17.31
N LYS A 129 -1.08 -6.90 17.63
CA LYS A 129 -2.11 -7.70 18.32
C LYS A 129 -2.37 -7.21 19.75
N THR A 130 -1.33 -6.75 20.44
CA THR A 130 -1.46 -6.16 21.77
C THR A 130 -2.36 -4.93 21.72
N VAL A 131 -2.17 -4.03 20.75
CA VAL A 131 -2.96 -2.80 20.65
C VAL A 131 -4.41 -3.08 20.26
N GLU A 132 -4.65 -4.06 19.38
CA GLU A 132 -6.02 -4.41 18.95
C GLU A 132 -6.90 -4.91 20.10
N LYS A 133 -6.31 -5.64 21.05
CA LYS A 133 -7.03 -6.14 22.22
C LYS A 133 -7.48 -5.00 23.14
N TRP A 134 -6.65 -3.99 23.31
CA TRP A 134 -6.94 -2.85 24.18
C TRP A 134 -8.02 -1.94 23.57
N VAL A 135 -7.99 -1.76 22.25
CA VAL A 135 -9.04 -1.02 21.52
C VAL A 135 -10.41 -1.68 21.64
N LYS A 136 -10.48 -3.00 21.85
CA LYS A 136 -11.73 -3.75 22.07
C LYS A 136 -12.19 -3.79 23.53
N GLU A 137 -11.35 -3.40 24.48
CA GLU A 137 -11.69 -3.37 25.91
C GLU A 137 -12.08 -1.95 26.40
N GLU A 138 -11.71 -0.89 25.65
CA GLU A 138 -12.11 0.51 25.91
C GLU A 138 -13.35 0.98 25.10
N LEU A 139 -13.91 0.14 24.23
CA LEU A 139 -15.10 0.38 23.40
C LEU A 139 -16.18 -0.67 23.70
#